data_AF-A0A8R7UP59-F1
#
_entry.id   AF-A0A8R7UP59-F1
#
_cell.length_a   1.000
_cell.length_b   1.000
_cell.length_c   1.000
_cell.angle_alpha   90.00
_cell.angle_beta   90.00
_cell.angle_gamma   90.00
#
_symmetry.space_group_name_H-M   'P 1'
#
loop_
_entity.id
_entity.type
_entity.pdbx_description
1 polymer ?
#
loop_
_entity_poly.entity_id
_entity_poly.type
_entity_poly.pdbx_seq_one_letter_code
_entity_poly.pdbx_strand_id
1 'polypeptide(L)'
;MQGVGDQGGGMEMSFGGGGGGGGECSSSSAAAVAVAAASAAEAEERQLLKGEMAVHPLCEQLVAAHVGCLRVATPIDHLPLIDAQLAQSSGLLHSYAAHHRPFLSPHDKQELDSFLAQYLMLLCSFREQLQQHVRVHAVEAVMACREIEQSLQDLTGFATIYSCRLYLASSISSASRKT
;
A
#
# COMPACT_ATOMS: atom_id res chain seq x y z
N MET A 1 -1.11 -52.10 -24.16
CA MET A 1 -0.63 -52.87 -22.99
C MET A 1 -0.84 -51.97 -21.77
N GLN A 2 -2.01 -51.94 -21.16
CA GLN A 2 -2.47 -52.88 -20.12
C GLN A 2 -1.47 -52.98 -18.96
N GLY A 3 -1.88 -52.45 -17.81
CA GLY A 3 -1.21 -52.58 -16.52
C GLY A 3 -2.24 -52.33 -15.42
N VAL A 4 -3.10 -53.33 -15.20
CA VAL A 4 -4.04 -53.45 -14.09
C VAL A 4 -3.28 -54.01 -12.88
N GLY A 5 -3.57 -53.55 -11.68
CA GLY A 5 -3.05 -54.09 -10.43
C GLY A 5 -3.78 -53.56 -9.20
N ASP A 6 -4.78 -54.34 -8.77
CA ASP A 6 -5.64 -54.23 -7.59
C ASP A 6 -4.90 -54.47 -6.26
N GLN A 7 -5.52 -54.06 -5.14
CA GLN A 7 -5.62 -54.72 -3.81
C GLN A 7 -5.80 -53.64 -2.74
N GLY A 8 -6.95 -53.55 -2.06
CA GLY A 8 -7.35 -54.41 -0.91
C GLY A 8 -6.97 -53.65 0.38
N GLY A 9 -7.76 -53.47 1.43
CA GLY A 9 -8.98 -54.04 2.00
C GLY A 9 -8.93 -53.65 3.49
N GLY A 10 -10.06 -53.43 4.18
CA GLY A 10 -10.01 -53.14 5.62
C GLY A 10 -11.24 -52.46 6.22
N MET A 11 -12.29 -53.26 6.43
CA MET A 11 -13.24 -53.28 7.55
C MET A 11 -13.06 -52.22 8.67
N GLU A 12 -14.04 -51.35 8.89
CA GLU A 12 -15.24 -51.49 9.75
C GLU A 12 -15.01 -50.88 11.14
N MET A 13 -15.93 -50.02 11.59
CA MET A 13 -16.48 -50.03 12.96
C MET A 13 -17.67 -49.07 13.01
N SER A 14 -18.82 -49.70 13.22
CA SER A 14 -20.10 -49.10 13.54
C SER A 14 -20.05 -48.50 14.94
N PHE A 15 -20.55 -47.28 15.13
CA PHE A 15 -20.99 -46.81 16.44
C PHE A 15 -22.35 -46.14 16.29
N GLY A 16 -23.37 -46.87 16.71
CA GLY A 16 -24.72 -46.36 16.90
C GLY A 16 -24.87 -45.69 18.28
N GLY A 17 -25.87 -44.82 18.37
CA GLY A 17 -26.32 -44.17 19.59
C GLY A 17 -26.70 -42.72 19.25
N GLY A 18 -27.94 -42.27 19.29
CA GLY A 18 -29.09 -42.71 20.08
C GLY A 18 -29.48 -41.57 21.02
N GLY A 19 -30.69 -41.03 20.83
CA GLY A 19 -31.31 -40.00 21.69
C GLY A 19 -30.88 -38.58 21.34
N GLY A 20 -31.75 -37.58 21.24
CA GLY A 20 -33.09 -37.43 21.79
C GLY A 20 -33.14 -36.17 22.65
N GLY A 21 -34.00 -35.22 22.29
CA GLY A 21 -34.56 -34.25 23.23
C GLY A 21 -34.00 -32.82 23.20
N GLY A 22 -34.95 -31.87 23.33
CA GLY A 22 -34.73 -30.46 23.64
C GLY A 22 -34.40 -29.62 22.41
N GLY A 23 -35.30 -28.81 21.84
CA GLY A 23 -36.09 -27.80 22.54
C GLY A 23 -35.19 -26.61 22.86
N GLU A 24 -35.61 -25.40 22.44
CA GLU A 24 -35.07 -24.06 22.77
C GLU A 24 -33.63 -23.75 22.27
N CYS A 25 -33.34 -22.80 21.37
CA CYS A 25 -33.86 -21.44 21.20
C CYS A 25 -33.69 -20.97 19.74
N SER A 26 -34.81 -20.73 19.05
CA SER A 26 -34.89 -20.20 17.68
C SER A 26 -34.55 -18.70 17.56
N SER A 27 -33.77 -18.14 18.50
CA SER A 27 -33.48 -16.70 18.56
C SER A 27 -31.99 -16.35 18.36
N SER A 28 -31.07 -17.31 18.49
CA SER A 28 -29.63 -17.08 18.32
C SER A 28 -29.16 -17.16 16.87
N SER A 29 -29.78 -18.00 16.03
CA SER A 29 -29.46 -18.10 14.61
C SER A 29 -29.98 -16.90 13.82
N ALA A 30 -31.18 -16.39 14.13
CA ALA A 30 -31.72 -15.19 13.50
C ALA A 30 -30.89 -13.93 13.84
N ALA A 31 -30.44 -13.81 15.10
CA ALA A 31 -29.53 -12.74 15.51
C ALA A 31 -28.14 -12.87 14.88
N ALA A 32 -27.56 -14.08 14.83
CA ALA A 32 -26.29 -14.32 14.16
C ALA A 32 -26.37 -14.10 12.63
N VAL A 33 -27.48 -14.47 12.00
CA VAL A 33 -27.77 -14.20 10.58
C VAL A 33 -28.01 -12.71 10.34
N ALA A 34 -28.66 -11.99 11.25
CA ALA A 34 -28.84 -10.54 11.15
C ALA A 34 -27.51 -9.78 11.33
N VAL A 35 -26.65 -10.23 12.24
CA VAL A 35 -25.30 -9.66 12.43
C VAL A 35 -24.41 -9.96 11.22
N ALA A 36 -24.48 -11.19 10.67
CA ALA A 36 -23.79 -11.54 9.43
C ALA A 36 -24.31 -10.73 8.23
N ALA A 37 -25.63 -10.55 8.11
CA ALA A 37 -26.25 -9.73 7.06
C ALA A 37 -25.90 -8.24 7.19
N ALA A 38 -25.83 -7.70 8.42
CA ALA A 38 -25.37 -6.33 8.66
C ALA A 38 -23.89 -6.15 8.27
N SER A 39 -23.02 -7.09 8.64
CA SER A 39 -21.60 -7.06 8.24
C SER A 39 -21.40 -7.21 6.73
N ALA A 40 -22.28 -7.97 6.05
CA ALA A 40 -22.28 -8.11 4.61
C ALA A 40 -22.75 -6.83 3.91
N ALA A 41 -23.77 -6.15 4.46
CA ALA A 41 -24.26 -4.88 3.95
C ALA A 41 -23.21 -3.75 4.11
N GLU A 42 -22.52 -3.67 5.25
CA GLU A 42 -21.41 -2.72 5.44
C GLU A 42 -20.22 -3.00 4.51
N ALA A 43 -19.93 -4.28 4.24
CA ALA A 43 -18.89 -4.66 3.29
C ALA A 43 -19.25 -4.25 1.85
N GLU A 44 -20.52 -4.40 1.46
CA GLU A 44 -21.04 -3.96 0.17
C GLU A 44 -20.99 -2.44 0.05
N GLU A 45 -21.46 -1.69 1.05
CA GLU A 45 -21.37 -0.23 1.09
C GLU A 45 -19.92 0.26 0.98
N ARG A 46 -18.98 -0.38 1.71
CA ARG A 46 -17.56 -0.07 1.62
C ARG A 46 -16.98 -0.38 0.23
N GLN A 47 -17.50 -1.39 -0.46
CA GLN A 47 -17.09 -1.72 -1.82
C GLN A 47 -17.61 -0.70 -2.85
N LEU A 48 -18.85 -0.22 -2.66
CA LEU A 48 -19.42 0.87 -3.46
C LEU A 48 -18.64 2.17 -3.26
N LEU A 49 -18.30 2.52 -2.01
CA LEU A 49 -17.49 3.69 -1.70
C LEU A 49 -16.09 3.60 -2.34
N LYS A 50 -15.44 2.43 -2.29
CA LYS A 50 -14.17 2.19 -3.00
C LYS A 50 -14.31 2.38 -4.50
N GLY A 51 -15.43 1.94 -5.10
CA GLY A 51 -15.74 2.18 -6.51
C GLY A 51 -15.85 3.66 -6.83
N GLU A 52 -16.58 4.44 -6.02
CA GLU A 52 -16.74 5.90 -6.19
C GLU A 52 -15.39 6.63 -6.06
N MET A 53 -14.57 6.23 -5.09
CA MET A 53 -13.21 6.76 -4.96
C MET A 53 -12.33 6.39 -6.16
N ALA A 54 -12.46 5.18 -6.72
CA ALA A 54 -11.63 4.71 -7.83
C ALA A 54 -11.95 5.40 -9.16
N VAL A 55 -13.20 5.79 -9.39
CA VAL A 55 -13.60 6.54 -10.60
C VAL A 55 -13.43 8.05 -10.49
N HIS A 56 -13.07 8.56 -9.29
CA HIS A 56 -12.97 9.98 -9.03
C HIS A 56 -11.78 10.62 -9.78
N PRO A 57 -11.92 11.81 -10.41
CA PRO A 57 -10.85 12.44 -11.20
C PRO A 57 -9.57 12.75 -10.40
N LEU A 58 -9.69 12.98 -9.08
CA LEU A 58 -8.55 13.20 -8.19
C LEU A 58 -7.88 11.89 -7.70
N CYS A 59 -8.43 10.71 -7.99
CA CYS A 59 -7.89 9.45 -7.48
C CYS A 59 -6.46 9.20 -7.97
N GLU A 60 -6.25 9.31 -9.28
CA GLU A 60 -4.93 9.16 -9.91
C GLU A 60 -3.93 10.18 -9.38
N GLN A 61 -4.35 11.44 -9.20
CA GLN A 61 -3.50 12.50 -8.65
C GLN A 61 -3.11 12.21 -7.19
N LEU A 62 -4.05 11.69 -6.41
CA LEU A 62 -3.80 11.33 -5.02
C LEU A 62 -2.80 10.18 -4.91
N VAL A 63 -2.98 9.13 -5.72
CA VAL A 63 -2.05 8.00 -5.79
C VAL A 63 -0.68 8.49 -6.24
N ALA A 64 -0.59 9.32 -7.27
CA ALA A 64 0.66 9.90 -7.74
C ALA A 64 1.37 10.73 -6.65
N ALA A 65 0.63 11.58 -5.93
CA ALA A 65 1.18 12.37 -4.82
C ALA A 65 1.71 11.46 -3.71
N HIS A 66 0.96 10.43 -3.33
CA HIS A 66 1.36 9.47 -2.30
C HIS A 66 2.61 8.67 -2.70
N VAL A 67 2.65 8.18 -3.94
CA VAL A 67 3.84 7.52 -4.52
C VAL A 67 5.03 8.48 -4.53
N GLY A 68 4.80 9.76 -4.82
CA GLY A 68 5.79 10.82 -4.72
C GLY A 68 6.40 10.92 -3.31
N CYS A 69 5.58 10.83 -2.26
CA CYS A 69 6.05 10.80 -0.87
C CYS A 69 6.88 9.54 -0.59
N LEU A 70 6.40 8.35 -0.99
CA LEU A 70 7.11 7.09 -0.79
C LEU A 70 8.48 7.09 -1.47
N ARG A 71 8.57 7.59 -2.69
CA ARG A 71 9.83 7.69 -3.45
C ARG A 71 10.87 8.59 -2.79
N VAL A 72 10.45 9.64 -2.08
CA VAL A 72 11.36 10.52 -1.32
C VAL A 72 11.82 9.84 -0.02
N ALA A 73 10.92 9.10 0.64
CA ALA A 73 11.22 8.43 1.91
C ALA A 73 11.99 7.11 1.74
N THR A 74 12.08 6.56 0.53
CA THR A 74 12.64 5.22 0.28
C THR A 74 14.05 5.30 -0.32
N PRO A 75 15.03 4.53 0.19
CA PRO A 75 16.34 4.41 -0.43
C PRO A 75 16.26 3.82 -1.86
N ILE A 76 17.19 4.22 -2.73
CA ILE A 76 17.16 3.99 -4.20
C ILE A 76 16.97 2.50 -4.55
N ASP A 77 17.56 1.60 -3.77
CA ASP A 77 17.56 0.16 -4.03
C ASP A 77 16.17 -0.49 -3.92
N HIS A 78 15.23 0.14 -3.22
CA HIS A 78 13.89 -0.40 -2.99
C HIS A 78 12.81 0.20 -3.91
N LEU A 79 13.15 1.19 -4.75
CA LEU A 79 12.21 1.76 -5.71
C LEU A 79 11.64 0.74 -6.72
N PRO A 80 12.42 -0.25 -7.23
CA PRO A 80 11.87 -1.28 -8.12
C PRO A 80 10.77 -2.12 -7.46
N LEU A 81 10.85 -2.34 -6.14
CA LEU A 81 9.83 -3.07 -5.39
C LEU A 81 8.53 -2.25 -5.31
N ILE A 82 8.63 -0.95 -5.04
CA ILE A 82 7.49 -0.03 -5.02
C ILE A 82 6.83 0.02 -6.40
N ASP A 83 7.62 0.18 -7.47
CA ASP A 83 7.10 0.26 -8.83
C ASP A 83 6.41 -1.07 -9.24
N ALA A 84 6.92 -2.22 -8.81
CA ALA A 84 6.27 -3.53 -9.02
C ALA A 84 4.95 -3.66 -8.24
N GLN A 85 4.91 -3.21 -6.99
CA GLN A 85 3.68 -3.20 -6.17
C GLN A 85 2.61 -2.27 -6.75
N LEU A 86 3.01 -1.12 -7.29
CA LEU A 86 2.10 -0.17 -7.94
C LEU A 86 1.52 -0.74 -9.24
N ALA A 87 2.33 -1.47 -10.02
CA ALA A 87 1.84 -2.16 -11.21
C ALA A 87 0.75 -3.21 -10.83
N GLN A 88 0.89 -3.88 -9.69
CA GLN A 88 -0.14 -4.80 -9.19
C GLN A 88 -1.39 -4.07 -8.67
N SER A 89 -1.23 -2.94 -7.96
CA SER A 89 -2.37 -2.19 -7.42
C SER A 89 -3.22 -1.51 -8.48
N SER A 90 -2.64 -1.18 -9.64
CA SER A 90 -3.39 -0.64 -10.79
C SER A 90 -4.55 -1.57 -11.18
N GLY A 91 -4.32 -2.88 -11.23
CA GLY A 91 -5.38 -3.86 -11.53
C GLY A 91 -6.52 -3.86 -10.50
N LEU A 92 -6.21 -3.58 -9.23
CA LEU A 92 -7.21 -3.48 -8.17
C LEU A 92 -8.09 -2.23 -8.32
N LEU A 93 -7.52 -1.07 -8.63
CA LEU A 93 -8.29 0.14 -8.90
C LEU A 93 -9.24 -0.04 -10.08
N HIS A 94 -8.78 -0.66 -11.17
CA HIS A 94 -9.63 -1.01 -12.30
C HIS A 94 -10.73 -2.00 -11.91
N SER A 95 -10.45 -2.96 -11.02
CA SER A 95 -11.46 -3.88 -10.51
C SER A 95 -12.55 -3.16 -9.71
N TYR A 96 -12.18 -2.19 -8.86
CA TYR A 96 -13.15 -1.39 -8.11
C TYR A 96 -13.95 -0.46 -9.02
N ALA A 97 -13.30 0.16 -10.01
CA ALA A 97 -13.98 0.98 -11.02
C ALA A 97 -14.98 0.16 -11.86
N ALA A 98 -14.66 -1.10 -12.18
CA ALA A 98 -15.57 -1.99 -12.92
C ALA A 98 -16.83 -2.37 -12.11
N HIS A 99 -16.74 -2.37 -10.78
CA HIS A 99 -17.86 -2.62 -9.87
C HIS A 99 -18.50 -1.31 -9.37
N HIS A 100 -18.13 -0.17 -9.96
CA HIS A 100 -18.72 1.11 -9.62
C HIS A 100 -20.22 1.10 -9.93
N ARG A 101 -21.00 1.54 -8.94
CA ARG A 101 -22.40 1.85 -9.12
C ARG A 101 -22.65 3.19 -8.44
N PRO A 102 -23.32 4.15 -9.12
CA PRO A 102 -23.71 5.41 -8.50
C PRO A 102 -24.52 5.14 -7.24
N PHE A 103 -23.93 5.41 -6.08
CA PHE A 103 -24.55 5.17 -4.77
C PHE A 103 -24.62 6.45 -3.92
N LEU A 104 -23.64 7.34 -4.09
CA LEU A 104 -23.55 8.56 -3.28
C LEU A 104 -24.53 9.65 -3.73
N SER A 105 -25.13 10.34 -2.74
CA SER A 105 -25.92 11.53 -2.98
C SER A 105 -25.04 12.69 -3.49
N PRO A 106 -25.60 13.71 -4.15
CA PRO A 106 -24.81 14.85 -4.62
C PRO A 106 -24.11 15.61 -3.49
N HIS A 107 -24.67 15.59 -2.27
CA HIS A 107 -24.05 16.17 -1.09
C HIS A 107 -22.81 15.38 -0.65
N ASP A 108 -22.92 14.05 -0.55
CA ASP A 108 -21.82 13.19 -0.12
C ASP A 108 -20.67 13.19 -1.13
N LYS A 109 -20.98 13.35 -2.43
CA LYS A 109 -19.98 13.57 -3.47
C LYS A 109 -19.18 14.85 -3.22
N GLN A 110 -19.85 15.95 -2.89
CA GLN A 110 -19.16 17.21 -2.58
C GLN A 110 -18.27 17.10 -1.34
N GLU A 111 -18.70 16.37 -0.31
CA GLU A 111 -17.88 16.10 0.88
C GLU A 111 -16.66 15.25 0.52
N LEU A 112 -16.84 14.21 -0.31
CA LEU A 112 -15.74 13.38 -0.81
C LEU A 112 -14.73 14.20 -1.61
N ASP A 113 -15.19 15.06 -2.52
CA ASP A 113 -14.34 15.94 -3.33
C ASP A 113 -13.51 16.88 -2.43
N SER A 114 -14.16 17.49 -1.44
CA SER A 114 -13.50 18.37 -0.47
C SER A 114 -12.45 17.61 0.34
N PHE A 115 -12.78 16.41 0.82
CA PHE A 115 -11.85 15.55 1.54
C PHE A 115 -10.64 15.16 0.67
N LEU A 116 -10.86 14.72 -0.56
CA LEU A 116 -9.80 14.34 -1.48
C LEU A 116 -8.88 15.52 -1.82
N ALA A 117 -9.44 16.71 -2.03
CA ALA A 117 -8.66 17.92 -2.28
C ALA A 117 -7.80 18.31 -1.07
N GLN A 118 -8.36 18.27 0.14
CA GLN A 118 -7.61 18.55 1.38
C GLN A 118 -6.49 17.51 1.59
N TYR A 119 -6.79 16.24 1.35
CA TYR A 119 -5.82 15.17 1.51
C TYR A 119 -4.68 15.27 0.48
N LEU A 120 -4.99 15.66 -0.77
CA LEU A 120 -3.99 15.95 -1.79
C LEU A 120 -3.04 17.08 -1.37
N MET A 121 -3.59 18.19 -0.86
CA MET A 121 -2.79 19.31 -0.33
C MET A 121 -1.89 18.88 0.83
N LEU A 122 -2.40 18.03 1.73
CA LEU A 122 -1.62 17.46 2.82
C LEU A 122 -0.45 16.62 2.30
N LEU A 123 -0.68 15.72 1.33
CA LEU A 123 0.39 14.92 0.74
C LEU A 123 1.45 15.79 0.05
N CYS A 124 1.04 16.84 -0.66
CA CYS A 124 1.97 17.78 -1.30
C CYS A 124 2.87 18.47 -0.25
N SER A 125 2.28 19.03 0.81
CA SER A 125 3.06 19.69 1.87
C SER A 125 3.97 18.72 2.63
N PHE A 126 3.49 17.51 2.92
CA PHE A 126 4.29 16.46 3.54
C PHE A 126 5.47 16.04 2.66
N ARG A 127 5.27 15.93 1.34
CA ARG A 127 6.34 15.63 0.39
C ARG A 127 7.44 16.67 0.42
N GLU A 128 7.08 17.96 0.42
CA GLU A 128 8.05 19.06 0.49
C GLU A 128 8.87 19.01 1.80
N GLN A 129 8.19 18.75 2.93
CA GLN A 129 8.86 18.57 4.22
C GLN A 129 9.84 17.38 4.20
N LEU A 130 9.43 16.24 3.65
CA LEU A 130 10.29 15.06 3.51
C LEU A 130 11.51 15.36 2.62
N GLN A 131 11.29 16.01 1.47
CA GLN A 131 12.37 16.38 0.55
C GLN A 131 13.37 17.30 1.25
N GLN A 132 12.88 18.29 1.99
CA GLN A 132 13.73 19.21 2.72
C GLN A 132 14.51 18.51 3.84
N HIS A 133 13.88 17.58 4.57
CA HIS A 133 14.54 16.80 5.62
C HIS A 133 15.68 15.92 5.05
N VAL A 134 15.40 15.12 4.01
CA VAL A 134 16.42 14.26 3.37
C VAL A 134 17.56 15.11 2.79
N ARG A 135 17.24 16.26 2.18
CA ARG A 135 18.23 17.16 1.62
C ARG A 135 19.18 17.71 2.69
N VAL A 136 18.66 18.17 3.83
CA VAL A 136 19.48 18.72 4.92
C VAL A 136 20.41 17.64 5.49
N HIS A 137 19.89 16.45 5.83
CA HIS A 137 20.71 15.34 6.33
C HIS A 137 21.79 14.91 5.34
N ALA A 138 21.47 14.85 4.05
CA ALA A 138 22.46 14.53 3.01
C ALA A 138 23.56 15.60 2.92
N VAL A 139 23.21 16.88 3.01
CA VAL A 139 24.19 17.98 3.00
C VAL A 139 25.05 17.96 4.26
N GLU A 140 24.47 17.77 5.44
CA GLU A 140 25.21 17.67 6.71
C GLU A 140 26.19 16.50 6.70
N ALA A 141 25.77 15.33 6.23
CA ALA A 141 26.65 14.17 6.09
C ALA A 141 27.81 14.45 5.13
N VAL A 142 27.57 15.15 4.01
CA VAL A 142 28.64 15.54 3.08
C VAL A 142 29.61 16.53 3.70
N MET A 143 29.11 17.50 4.45
CA MET A 143 29.96 18.47 5.14
C MET A 143 30.85 17.77 6.17
N ALA A 144 30.29 16.84 6.96
CA ALA A 144 31.06 16.02 7.89
C ALA A 144 32.10 15.14 7.17
N CYS A 145 31.73 14.48 6.07
CA CYS A 145 32.68 13.71 5.25
C CYS A 145 33.82 14.59 4.71
N ARG A 146 33.50 15.80 4.27
CA ARG A 146 34.49 16.76 3.78
C ARG A 146 35.46 17.20 4.88
N GLU A 147 34.97 17.43 6.09
CA GLU A 147 35.83 17.76 7.25
C GLU A 147 36.78 16.61 7.60
N ILE A 148 36.31 15.37 7.53
CA ILE A 148 37.13 14.17 7.72
C ILE A 148 38.18 14.06 6.61
N GLU A 149 37.77 14.20 5.35
CA GLU A 149 38.68 14.18 4.20
C GLU A 149 39.78 15.25 4.32
N GLN A 150 39.41 16.47 4.72
CA GLN A 150 40.37 17.56 4.94
C GLN A 150 41.37 17.21 6.03
N SER A 151 40.89 16.67 7.16
CA SER A 151 41.76 16.23 8.26
C SER A 151 42.74 15.14 7.83
N LEU A 152 42.28 14.19 7.02
CA LEU A 152 43.12 13.13 6.44
C LEU A 152 44.14 13.71 5.46
N GLN A 153 43.74 14.68 4.64
CA GLN A 153 44.64 15.36 3.71
C GLN A 153 45.74 16.13 4.47
N ASP A 154 45.40 16.81 5.55
CA ASP A 154 46.38 17.54 6.37
C ASP A 154 47.39 16.59 7.04
N LEU A 155 46.96 15.39 7.41
CA LEU A 155 47.80 14.36 8.02
C LEU A 155 48.67 13.58 7.01
N THR A 156 48.18 13.37 5.79
CA THR A 156 48.79 12.40 4.84
C THR A 156 49.25 13.00 3.51
N GLY A 157 48.79 14.20 3.15
CA GLY A 157 49.11 14.87 1.88
C GLY A 157 48.41 14.30 0.64
N PHE A 158 47.54 13.29 0.76
CA PHE A 158 46.79 12.69 -0.36
C PHE A 158 45.35 13.23 -0.44
N ALA A 159 44.85 13.46 -1.66
CA ALA A 159 43.49 13.96 -1.91
C ALA A 159 42.65 12.97 -2.74
N THR A 160 41.65 12.33 -2.13
CA THR A 160 40.66 11.48 -2.80
C THR A 160 39.32 12.21 -2.94
N ILE A 161 39.19 13.12 -3.91
CA ILE A 161 38.06 14.08 -4.01
C ILE A 161 36.94 13.64 -4.99
N TYR A 162 37.07 12.52 -5.72
CA TYR A 162 36.14 12.24 -6.82
C TYR A 162 34.85 11.48 -6.43
N SER A 163 34.85 10.73 -5.33
CA SER A 163 33.73 9.81 -5.04
C SER A 163 32.52 10.49 -4.38
N CYS A 164 32.72 11.41 -3.42
CA CYS A 164 31.62 12.06 -2.69
C CYS A 164 30.77 13.00 -3.58
N ARG A 165 31.40 13.75 -4.50
CA ARG A 165 30.68 14.68 -5.40
C ARG A 165 29.78 13.96 -6.42
N LEU A 166 30.24 12.84 -6.99
CA LEU A 166 29.47 12.06 -7.98
C LEU A 166 28.30 11.31 -7.33
N TYR A 167 28.49 10.79 -6.11
CA TYR A 167 27.41 10.14 -5.36
C TYR A 167 26.30 11.14 -5.00
N LEU A 168 26.66 12.37 -4.59
CA LEU A 168 25.69 13.38 -4.19
C LEU A 168 24.87 13.94 -5.36
N ALA A 169 25.52 14.19 -6.50
CA ALA A 169 24.81 14.57 -7.73
C ALA A 169 23.81 13.49 -8.17
N SER A 170 24.15 12.21 -7.95
CA SER A 170 23.26 11.09 -8.24
C SER A 170 22.09 10.98 -7.26
N SER A 171 22.33 11.15 -5.94
CA SER A 171 21.27 11.11 -4.92
C SER A 171 20.28 12.28 -5.06
N ILE A 172 20.76 13.51 -5.23
CA ILE A 172 19.91 14.70 -5.39
C ILE A 172 19.18 14.66 -6.75
N SER A 173 19.87 14.24 -7.82
CA SER A 173 19.25 14.17 -9.15
C SER A 173 18.27 13.00 -9.29
N SER A 174 18.44 11.90 -8.55
CA SER A 174 17.43 10.82 -8.48
C SER A 174 16.16 11.26 -7.75
N ALA A 175 16.29 12.07 -6.69
CA ALA A 175 15.16 12.65 -5.96
C ALA A 175 14.40 13.71 -6.79
N SER A 176 15.07 14.33 -7.77
CA SER A 176 14.50 15.41 -8.60
C SER A 176 14.05 14.99 -10.01
N ARG A 177 14.51 13.86 -10.57
CA ARG A 177 14.15 13.41 -11.94
C ARG A 177 12.85 12.60 -12.06
N LYS A 178 12.16 12.31 -10.95
CA LYS A 178 10.87 11.58 -10.95
C LYS A 178 9.69 12.50 -10.57
N THR A 179 9.70 13.73 -11.08
CA THR A 179 8.53 14.62 -11.18
C THR A 179 7.91 14.48 -12.55
#